data_AF-A0A959LVE5-F1
#
_entry.id   AF-A0A959LVE5-F1
#
_cell.length_a   1.000
_cell.length_b   1.000
_cell.length_c   1.000
_cell.angle_alpha   90.00
_cell.angle_beta   90.00
_cell.angle_gamma   90.00
#
_symmetry.space_group_name_H-M   'P 1'
#
loop_
_entity.id
_entity.type
_entity.pdbx_description
1 polymer ?
#
loop_
_entity_poly.entity_id
_entity_poly.type
_entity_poly.pdbx_seq_one_letter_code
_entity_poly.pdbx_strand_id
1 'polypeptide(L)'
;MWLFLFTEVLLFGGLFVLYYGYRIAYPQDYHNAAMELNIVMGAVNTLVLLTSSLTMVLSIVALRRENIKTSLLYLAITFGFGATFCVNKYFEWSAKIHHGIYPGSLELQETRPAGEVVFFGLYYLMTGLHTFHVIVGMVVMVFCYIFIKTGTINSNKYIVLENAGLYWHLVDLIWIFLFPLFYLLH
;
A
#
# COMPACT_ATOMS: atom_id res chain seq x y z
N MET A 1 0.88 -17.49 -9.72
CA MET A 1 0.35 -16.32 -8.99
C MET A 1 0.37 -16.56 -7.48
N TRP A 2 -0.36 -17.56 -6.96
CA TRP A 2 -0.41 -17.85 -5.52
C TRP A 2 0.93 -18.02 -4.80
N LEU A 3 1.91 -18.70 -5.42
CA LEU A 3 3.25 -18.84 -4.84
C LEU A 3 3.95 -17.47 -4.67
N PHE A 4 3.80 -16.58 -5.65
CA PHE A 4 4.33 -15.21 -5.56
C PHE A 4 3.61 -14.39 -4.48
N LEU A 5 2.28 -14.50 -4.38
CA LEU A 5 1.55 -13.84 -3.29
C LEU A 5 2.01 -14.34 -1.92
N PHE A 6 2.29 -15.64 -1.79
CA PHE A 6 2.80 -16.22 -0.57
C PHE A 6 4.20 -15.68 -0.21
N THR A 7 5.10 -15.52 -1.18
CA THR A 7 6.43 -14.92 -0.92
C THR A 7 6.32 -13.48 -0.44
N GLU A 8 5.38 -12.71 -0.98
CA GLU A 8 5.13 -11.33 -0.52
C GLU A 8 4.55 -11.29 0.90
N VAL A 9 3.62 -12.19 1.23
CA VAL A 9 3.12 -12.33 2.61
C VAL A 9 4.26 -12.67 3.58
N LEU A 10 5.19 -13.54 3.19
CA LEU A 10 6.35 -13.86 4.03
C LEU A 10 7.31 -12.67 4.19
N LEU A 11 7.55 -11.90 3.12
CA LEU A 11 8.39 -10.69 3.16
C LEU A 11 7.84 -9.67 4.16
N PHE A 12 6.57 -9.28 4.01
CA PHE A 12 5.94 -8.32 4.93
C PHE A 12 5.71 -8.94 6.33
N GLY A 13 5.41 -10.23 6.40
CA GLY A 13 5.29 -10.97 7.66
C GLY A 13 6.55 -10.90 8.51
N GLY A 14 7.73 -11.09 7.91
CA GLY A 14 9.01 -10.92 8.60
C GLY A 14 9.22 -9.50 9.11
N LEU A 15 8.87 -8.48 8.32
CA LEU A 15 8.95 -7.07 8.73
C LEU A 15 7.96 -6.74 9.86
N PHE A 16 6.76 -7.32 9.87
CA PHE A 16 5.80 -7.14 10.96
C PHE A 16 6.30 -7.73 12.27
N VAL A 17 6.89 -8.93 12.23
CA VAL A 17 7.50 -9.55 13.42
C VAL A 17 8.67 -8.71 13.93
N LEU A 18 9.52 -8.21 13.03
CA LEU A 18 10.63 -7.32 13.37
C LEU A 18 10.15 -6.05 14.06
N TYR A 19 9.15 -5.38 13.49
CA TYR A 19 8.54 -4.19 14.08
C TYR A 19 7.98 -4.46 15.47
N TYR A 20 7.24 -5.57 15.63
CA TYR A 20 6.66 -5.93 16.92
C TYR A 20 7.73 -6.23 17.97
N GLY A 21 8.82 -6.90 17.60
CA GLY A 21 9.95 -7.15 18.49
C GLY A 21 10.59 -5.86 19.02
N TYR A 22 10.85 -4.89 18.14
CA TYR A 22 11.39 -3.59 18.56
C TYR A 22 10.38 -2.75 19.34
N ARG A 23 9.09 -2.86 19.05
CA ARG A 23 8.03 -2.19 19.82
C ARG A 23 7.99 -2.65 21.28
N ILE A 24 8.20 -3.95 21.53
CA ILE A 24 8.29 -4.48 22.90
C ILE A 24 9.57 -4.00 23.59
N ALA A 25 10.68 -3.88 22.84
CA ALA A 25 11.96 -3.42 23.39
C ALA A 25 11.97 -1.92 23.73
N TYR A 26 11.26 -1.09 22.95
CA TYR A 26 11.24 0.38 23.09
C TYR A 26 9.80 0.95 23.13
N PRO A 27 8.98 0.56 24.13
CA PRO A 27 7.55 0.87 24.12
C PRO A 27 7.24 2.37 24.19
N GLN A 28 7.98 3.12 25.01
CA GLN A 28 7.75 4.57 25.18
C GLN A 28 8.16 5.36 23.93
N ASP A 29 9.30 5.02 23.34
CA ASP A 29 9.81 5.68 22.14
C ASP A 29 8.87 5.44 20.94
N TYR A 30 8.35 4.21 20.81
CA TYR A 30 7.37 3.86 19.77
C TYR A 30 6.04 4.62 19.95
N HIS A 31 5.59 4.78 21.19
CA HIS A 31 4.40 5.57 21.50
C HIS A 31 4.59 7.04 21.05
N ASN A 32 5.71 7.65 21.43
CA ASN A 32 6.03 9.04 21.09
C ASN A 32 6.12 9.24 19.57
N ALA A 33 6.82 8.34 18.86
CA ALA A 33 6.95 8.42 17.41
C ALA A 33 5.62 8.23 16.67
N ALA A 34 4.77 7.30 17.14
CA ALA A 34 3.45 7.06 16.57
C ALA A 34 2.53 8.29 16.70
N MET A 35 2.63 9.05 17.79
CA MET A 35 1.86 10.29 18.00
C MET A 35 2.22 11.40 16.99
N GLU A 36 3.40 11.34 16.36
CA GLU A 36 3.76 12.30 15.33
C GLU A 36 3.12 11.98 13.96
N LEU A 37 2.48 10.82 13.79
CA LEU A 37 1.82 10.43 12.54
C LEU A 37 0.38 10.95 12.50
N ASN A 38 -0.05 11.37 11.31
CA ASN A 38 -1.41 11.87 11.11
C ASN A 38 -2.39 10.72 10.83
N ILE A 39 -3.17 10.36 11.85
CA ILE A 39 -4.17 9.28 11.78
C ILE A 39 -5.21 9.55 10.69
N VAL A 40 -5.62 10.81 10.49
CA VAL A 40 -6.63 11.18 9.49
C VAL A 40 -6.11 10.91 8.08
N MET A 41 -4.87 11.28 7.78
CA MET A 41 -4.25 10.97 6.49
C MET A 41 -4.13 9.46 6.26
N GLY A 42 -3.77 8.70 7.31
CA GLY A 42 -3.75 7.24 7.26
C GLY A 42 -5.14 6.63 7.03
N ALA A 43 -6.17 7.12 7.71
CA ALA A 43 -7.54 6.62 7.60
C ALA A 43 -8.15 6.90 6.21
N VAL A 44 -7.89 8.08 5.65
CA VAL A 44 -8.27 8.43 4.28
C VAL A 44 -7.64 7.45 3.28
N ASN A 45 -6.34 7.14 3.43
CA ASN A 45 -5.66 6.17 2.57
C ASN A 45 -6.28 4.77 2.66
N THR A 46 -6.61 4.33 3.87
CA THR A 46 -7.27 3.04 4.07
C THR A 46 -8.64 3.00 3.39
N LEU A 47 -9.45 4.05 3.50
CA LEU A 47 -10.73 4.12 2.81
C LEU A 47 -10.57 4.12 1.28
N VAL A 48 -9.59 4.87 0.77
CA VAL A 48 -9.25 4.93 -0.65
C VAL A 48 -8.85 3.55 -1.20
N LEU A 49 -8.02 2.81 -0.47
CA LEU A 49 -7.57 1.48 -0.92
C LEU A 49 -8.69 0.43 -0.82
N LEU A 50 -9.48 0.42 0.25
CA LEU A 50 -10.63 -0.48 0.38
C LEU A 50 -11.67 -0.25 -0.73
N THR A 51 -11.97 1.01 -1.05
CA THR A 51 -12.88 1.36 -2.15
C THR A 51 -12.28 1.00 -3.51
N SER A 52 -10.97 1.19 -3.70
CA SER A 52 -10.23 0.74 -4.89
C SER A 52 -10.31 -0.77 -5.09
N SER A 53 -10.18 -1.54 -4.01
CA SER A 53 -10.25 -3.00 -4.01
C SER A 53 -11.65 -3.47 -4.45
N LEU A 54 -12.70 -2.83 -3.96
CA LEU A 54 -14.07 -3.08 -4.42
C LEU A 54 -14.23 -2.81 -5.93
N THR A 55 -13.74 -1.66 -6.42
CA THR A 55 -13.86 -1.33 -7.85
C THR A 55 -13.09 -2.30 -8.74
N MET A 56 -11.98 -2.86 -8.28
CA MET A 56 -11.24 -3.89 -9.01
C MET A 56 -12.06 -5.17 -9.21
N VAL A 57 -12.75 -5.65 -8.16
CA VAL A 57 -13.66 -6.81 -8.27
C VAL A 57 -14.82 -6.51 -9.22
N LEU A 58 -15.41 -5.32 -9.13
CA LEU A 58 -16.50 -4.92 -10.02
C LEU A 58 -16.05 -4.87 -11.49
N SER A 59 -14.80 -4.51 -11.76
CA SER A 59 -14.21 -4.58 -13.10
C SER A 59 -14.16 -6.02 -13.64
N ILE A 60 -13.72 -6.98 -12.82
CA ILE A 60 -13.68 -8.40 -13.20
C ILE A 60 -15.08 -8.93 -13.47
N VAL A 61 -16.05 -8.62 -12.60
CA VAL A 61 -17.45 -9.03 -12.77
C VAL A 61 -18.05 -8.44 -14.05
N ALA A 62 -17.79 -7.16 -14.34
CA ALA A 62 -18.24 -6.52 -15.57
C ALA A 62 -17.65 -7.17 -16.82
N LEU A 63 -16.35 -7.53 -16.79
CA LEU A 63 -15.70 -8.22 -17.89
C LEU A 63 -16.31 -9.61 -18.15
N ARG A 64 -16.61 -10.36 -17.07
CA ARG A 64 -17.28 -11.68 -17.17
C ARG A 64 -18.70 -11.60 -17.71
N ARG A 65 -19.38 -10.46 -17.55
CA ARG A 65 -20.69 -10.16 -18.15
C ARG A 65 -20.58 -9.55 -19.56
N GLU A 66 -19.41 -9.62 -20.19
CA GLU A 66 -19.11 -9.06 -21.51
C GLU A 66 -19.31 -7.53 -21.60
N ASN A 67 -19.45 -6.85 -20.46
CA ASN A 67 -19.60 -5.40 -20.40
C ASN A 67 -18.22 -4.72 -20.30
N ILE A 68 -17.56 -4.63 -21.45
CA ILE A 68 -16.21 -4.06 -21.58
C ILE A 68 -16.15 -2.60 -21.13
N LYS A 69 -17.16 -1.80 -21.48
CA LYS A 69 -17.19 -0.36 -21.13
C LYS A 69 -17.18 -0.17 -19.61
N THR A 70 -18.03 -0.90 -18.91
CA THR A 70 -18.11 -0.84 -17.44
C THR A 70 -16.85 -1.40 -16.79
N SER A 71 -16.25 -2.47 -17.33
CA SER A 71 -14.96 -3.00 -16.85
C SER A 71 -13.84 -1.96 -16.94
N LEU A 72 -13.69 -1.31 -18.10
CA LEU A 72 -12.70 -0.25 -18.31
C LEU A 72 -12.92 0.95 -17.38
N LEU A 73 -14.18 1.34 -17.15
CA LEU A 73 -14.52 2.43 -16.22
C LEU A 73 -14.07 2.09 -14.79
N TYR A 74 -14.43 0.91 -14.28
CA TYR A 74 -14.04 0.50 -12.94
C TYR A 74 -12.53 0.35 -12.78
N LEU A 75 -11.83 -0.12 -13.80
CA LEU A 75 -10.38 -0.21 -13.79
C LEU A 75 -9.72 1.18 -13.75
N ALA A 76 -10.26 2.16 -14.49
CA ALA A 76 -9.79 3.54 -14.47
C ALA A 76 -10.05 4.21 -13.10
N ILE A 77 -11.20 3.95 -12.49
CA ILE A 77 -11.50 4.42 -11.12
C ILE A 77 -10.50 3.82 -10.11
N THR A 78 -10.22 2.52 -10.23
CA THR A 78 -9.25 1.81 -9.38
C THR A 78 -7.86 2.44 -9.50
N PHE A 79 -7.41 2.74 -10.71
CA PHE A 79 -6.15 3.46 -10.95
C PHE A 79 -6.14 4.85 -10.30
N GLY A 80 -7.25 5.60 -10.40
CA GLY A 80 -7.37 6.92 -9.78
C GLY A 80 -7.24 6.89 -8.25
N PHE A 81 -7.81 5.87 -7.60
CA PHE A 81 -7.63 5.66 -6.17
C PHE A 81 -6.18 5.29 -5.81
N GLY A 82 -5.53 4.42 -6.57
CA GLY A 82 -4.10 4.13 -6.41
C GLY A 82 -3.22 5.38 -6.54
N ALA A 83 -3.51 6.24 -7.51
CA ALA A 83 -2.80 7.51 -7.67
C ALA A 83 -3.02 8.44 -6.46
N THR A 84 -4.26 8.51 -5.95
CA THR A 84 -4.60 9.32 -4.77
C THR A 84 -3.82 8.86 -3.54
N PHE A 85 -3.68 7.55 -3.34
CA PHE A 85 -2.86 6.98 -2.28
C PHE A 85 -1.39 7.42 -2.39
N CYS A 86 -0.78 7.30 -3.57
CA CYS A 86 0.60 7.71 -3.81
C CYS A 86 0.82 9.20 -3.56
N VAL A 87 -0.12 10.05 -3.98
CA VAL A 87 -0.05 11.51 -3.77
C VAL A 87 -0.13 11.86 -2.29
N ASN A 88 -1.06 11.25 -1.54
CA ASN A 88 -1.17 11.49 -0.11
C ASN A 88 0.11 11.06 0.62
N LYS A 89 0.69 9.92 0.24
CA LYS A 89 1.97 9.45 0.79
C LYS A 89 3.14 10.37 0.48
N TYR A 90 3.19 10.90 -0.73
CA TYR A 90 4.21 11.88 -1.10
C TYR A 90 4.17 13.12 -0.18
N PHE A 91 2.99 13.66 0.11
CA PHE A 91 2.85 14.80 1.02
C PHE A 91 3.25 14.46 2.46
N GLU A 92 2.86 13.29 2.96
CA GLU A 92 3.21 12.85 4.31
C GLU A 92 4.73 12.68 4.48
N TRP A 93 5.39 12.02 3.52
CA TRP A 93 6.85 11.86 3.54
C TRP A 93 7.57 13.18 3.35
N SER A 94 7.12 14.03 2.42
CA SER A 94 7.74 15.34 2.20
C SER A 94 7.68 16.19 3.47
N ALA A 95 6.55 16.22 4.17
CA ALA A 95 6.43 16.92 5.45
C ALA A 95 7.44 16.39 6.49
N LYS A 96 7.58 15.07 6.60
CA LYS A 96 8.53 14.45 7.55
C LYS A 96 9.99 14.69 7.19
N ILE A 97 10.34 14.65 5.91
CA ILE A 97 11.67 14.99 5.41
C ILE A 97 12.00 16.47 5.67
N HIS A 98 11.01 17.37 5.50
CA HIS A 98 11.18 18.79 5.83
C HIS A 98 11.44 19.04 7.31
N HIS A 99 10.92 18.18 8.20
CA HIS A 99 11.22 18.18 9.62
C HIS A 99 12.54 17.47 9.99
N GLY A 100 13.38 17.12 9.01
CA GLY A 100 14.65 16.44 9.24
C GLY A 100 14.51 14.96 9.60
N ILE A 101 13.29 14.40 9.61
CA ILE A 101 13.00 13.02 9.99
C ILE A 101 13.09 12.13 8.75
N TYR A 102 14.31 11.73 8.38
CA TYR A 102 14.56 10.74 7.33
C TYR A 102 15.62 9.70 7.76
N PRO A 103 15.61 8.48 7.18
CA PRO A 103 16.59 7.45 7.53
C PRO A 103 18.02 7.93 7.25
N GLY A 104 18.86 7.96 8.27
CA GLY A 104 20.25 8.44 8.16
C GLY A 104 20.45 9.96 8.32
N SER A 105 19.41 10.70 8.75
CA SER A 105 19.55 12.11 9.12
C SER A 105 20.32 12.28 10.44
N LEU A 106 21.18 13.31 10.51
CA LEU A 106 21.85 13.71 11.73
C LEU A 106 20.86 14.09 12.83
N GLU A 107 19.77 14.78 12.48
CA GLU A 107 18.75 15.19 13.44
C GLU A 107 18.04 14.00 14.10
N LEU A 108 17.75 12.94 13.34
CA LEU A 108 17.18 11.72 13.90
C LEU A 108 18.22 10.96 14.74
N GLN A 109 19.47 10.87 14.30
CA GLN A 109 20.52 10.09 14.98
C GLN A 109 21.07 10.75 16.25
N GLU A 110 21.15 12.07 16.28
CA GLU A 110 21.77 12.82 17.39
C GLU A 110 20.73 13.37 18.39
N THR A 111 19.50 13.62 17.95
CA THR A 111 18.49 14.33 18.76
C THR A 111 17.39 13.42 19.30
N ARG A 112 17.20 12.22 18.74
CA ARG A 112 16.11 11.30 19.12
C ARG A 112 16.62 10.01 19.77
N PRO A 113 15.84 9.40 20.67
CA PRO A 113 16.21 8.13 21.29
C PRO A 113 16.23 6.99 20.25
N ALA A 114 17.02 5.96 20.54
CA ALA A 114 17.28 4.84 19.63
C ALA A 114 15.99 4.15 19.14
N GLY A 115 14.95 4.07 19.97
CA GLY A 115 13.66 3.49 19.58
C GLY A 115 12.93 4.29 18.51
N GLU A 116 12.98 5.63 18.55
CA GLU A 116 12.35 6.50 17.54
C GLU A 116 13.08 6.41 16.20
N VAL A 117 14.42 6.32 16.23
CA VAL A 117 15.26 6.11 15.02
C VAL A 117 14.85 4.82 14.31
N VAL A 118 14.70 3.73 15.07
CA VAL A 118 14.29 2.42 14.52
C VAL A 118 12.84 2.46 14.03
N PHE A 119 11.94 3.11 14.76
CA PHE A 119 10.54 3.28 14.34
C PHE A 119 10.44 3.98 12.98
N PHE A 120 11.06 5.15 12.82
CA PHE A 120 11.01 5.88 11.56
C PHE A 120 11.75 5.13 10.45
N GLY A 121 12.86 4.45 10.75
CA GLY A 121 13.55 3.57 9.79
C GLY A 121 12.63 2.46 9.25
N LEU A 122 11.94 1.74 10.14
CA LEU A 122 10.98 0.71 9.75
C LEU A 122 9.74 1.29 9.07
N TYR A 123 9.26 2.46 9.51
CA TYR A 123 8.16 3.18 8.86
C TYR A 123 8.48 3.46 7.38
N TYR A 124 9.64 4.08 7.08
CA TYR A 124 10.02 4.39 5.71
C TYR A 124 10.30 3.13 4.89
N LEU A 125 10.91 2.09 5.49
CA LEU A 125 11.15 0.83 4.79
C LEU A 125 9.84 0.13 4.42
N MET A 126 8.93 -0.06 5.39
CA MET A 126 7.70 -0.82 5.20
C MET A 126 6.70 -0.07 4.32
N THR A 127 6.48 1.22 4.58
CA THR A 127 5.59 2.05 3.75
C THR A 127 6.20 2.33 2.38
N GLY A 128 7.53 2.40 2.28
CA GLY A 128 8.28 2.54 1.03
C GLY A 128 8.13 1.32 0.14
N LEU A 129 8.41 0.13 0.67
CA LEU A 129 8.19 -1.13 -0.03
C LEU A 129 6.73 -1.30 -0.44
N HIS A 130 5.78 -0.96 0.42
CA HIS A 130 4.37 -1.02 0.07
C HIS A 130 4.01 -0.05 -1.08
N THR A 131 4.47 1.19 -1.02
CA THR A 131 4.23 2.18 -2.09
C THR A 131 4.84 1.71 -3.42
N PHE A 132 6.02 1.08 -3.38
CA PHE A 132 6.61 0.45 -4.56
C PHE A 132 5.71 -0.63 -5.15
N HIS A 133 5.11 -1.50 -4.32
CA HIS A 133 4.15 -2.51 -4.78
C HIS A 133 2.88 -1.89 -5.38
N VAL A 134 2.37 -0.80 -4.79
CA VAL A 134 1.23 -0.06 -5.36
C VAL A 134 1.58 0.45 -6.76
N ILE A 135 2.77 1.05 -6.96
CA ILE A 135 3.21 1.55 -8.26
C ILE A 135 3.30 0.40 -9.29
N VAL A 136 3.90 -0.73 -8.91
CA VAL A 136 3.96 -1.93 -9.77
C VAL A 136 2.55 -2.40 -10.13
N GLY A 137 1.62 -2.43 -9.18
CA GLY A 137 0.23 -2.78 -9.41
C GLY A 137 -0.47 -1.83 -10.36
N MET A 138 -0.22 -0.53 -10.24
CA MET A 138 -0.78 0.49 -11.14
C MET A 138 -0.26 0.30 -12.58
N VAL A 139 1.02 -0.04 -12.74
CA VAL A 139 1.59 -0.36 -14.06
C VAL A 139 0.91 -1.59 -14.66
N VAL A 140 0.72 -2.66 -13.88
CA VAL A 140 -0.01 -3.86 -14.32
C VAL A 140 -1.45 -3.52 -14.71
N MET A 141 -2.13 -2.65 -13.96
CA MET A 141 -3.48 -2.19 -14.31
C MET A 141 -3.53 -1.46 -15.64
N VAL A 142 -2.56 -0.60 -15.95
CA VAL A 142 -2.49 0.07 -17.25
C VAL A 142 -2.34 -0.96 -18.37
N PHE A 143 -1.52 -2.00 -18.20
CA PHE A 143 -1.42 -3.08 -19.18
C PHE A 143 -2.75 -3.85 -19.33
N CYS A 144 -3.42 -4.17 -18.23
CA CYS A 144 -4.75 -4.81 -18.29
C CYS A 144 -5.78 -3.92 -19.00
N TYR A 145 -5.76 -2.60 -18.77
CA TYR A 145 -6.63 -1.65 -19.45
C TYR A 145 -6.43 -1.72 -20.97
N ILE A 146 -5.18 -1.66 -21.43
CA ILE A 146 -4.82 -1.73 -22.84
C ILE A 146 -5.26 -3.07 -23.43
N PHE A 147 -4.99 -4.18 -22.74
CA PHE A 147 -5.32 -5.53 -23.24
C PHE A 147 -6.82 -5.83 -23.29
N ILE A 148 -7.62 -5.23 -22.39
CA ILE A 148 -9.09 -5.28 -22.50
C ILE A 148 -9.54 -4.47 -23.72
N LYS A 149 -8.96 -3.28 -23.94
CA LYS A 149 -9.31 -2.41 -25.07
C LYS A 149 -8.93 -3.02 -26.43
N THR A 150 -7.81 -3.74 -26.52
CA THR A 150 -7.38 -4.44 -27.74
C THR A 150 -8.10 -5.78 -27.95
N GLY A 151 -8.94 -6.22 -27.01
CA GLY A 151 -9.66 -7.50 -27.08
C GLY A 151 -8.81 -8.73 -26.77
N THR A 152 -7.54 -8.54 -26.35
CA THR A 152 -6.64 -9.62 -25.94
C THR A 152 -7.12 -10.29 -24.65
N ILE A 153 -7.59 -9.48 -23.70
CA ILE A 153 -8.33 -9.93 -22.52
C ILE A 153 -9.81 -9.80 -22.83
N ASN A 154 -10.52 -10.92 -22.77
CA ASN A 154 -11.95 -11.02 -23.03
C ASN A 154 -12.61 -11.93 -22.00
N SER A 155 -13.94 -12.10 -22.09
CA SER A 155 -14.71 -12.91 -21.13
C SER A 155 -14.25 -14.38 -21.04
N ASN A 156 -13.63 -14.93 -22.10
CA ASN A 156 -13.06 -16.28 -22.07
C ASN A 156 -11.63 -16.35 -21.51
N LYS A 157 -10.92 -15.21 -21.39
CA LYS A 157 -9.53 -15.12 -20.94
C LYS A 157 -9.37 -14.10 -19.79
N TYR A 158 -10.34 -14.03 -18.89
CA TYR A 158 -10.34 -13.09 -17.76
C TYR A 158 -9.30 -13.41 -16.69
N ILE A 159 -8.68 -14.60 -16.71
CA ILE A 159 -7.65 -15.04 -15.75
C ILE A 159 -6.50 -14.04 -15.61
N VAL A 160 -6.12 -13.35 -16.68
CA VAL A 160 -5.05 -12.33 -16.61
C VAL A 160 -5.48 -11.14 -15.74
N LEU A 161 -6.73 -10.68 -15.90
CA LEU A 161 -7.29 -9.61 -15.09
C LEU A 161 -7.52 -10.07 -13.64
N GLU A 162 -7.95 -11.30 -13.44
CA GLU A 162 -8.13 -11.89 -12.10
C GLU A 162 -6.80 -11.99 -11.35
N ASN A 163 -5.73 -12.44 -12.01
CA ASN A 163 -4.39 -12.48 -11.41
C ASN A 163 -3.88 -11.08 -11.04
N ALA A 164 -4.13 -10.07 -11.89
CA ALA A 164 -3.82 -8.68 -11.56
C ALA A 164 -4.65 -8.16 -10.37
N GLY A 165 -5.93 -8.54 -10.31
CA GLY A 165 -6.81 -8.24 -9.18
C GLY A 165 -6.31 -8.87 -7.88
N LEU A 166 -5.95 -10.15 -7.88
CA LEU A 166 -5.39 -10.84 -6.71
C LEU A 166 -4.13 -10.15 -6.17
N TYR A 167 -3.26 -9.67 -7.05
CA TYR A 167 -2.11 -8.87 -6.64
C TYR A 167 -2.54 -7.56 -5.97
N TRP A 168 -3.48 -6.83 -6.57
CA TRP A 168 -3.96 -5.57 -6.00
C TRP A 168 -4.63 -5.75 -4.65
N HIS A 169 -5.44 -6.79 -4.49
CA HIS A 169 -6.08 -7.15 -3.22
C HIS A 169 -5.05 -7.51 -2.14
N LEU A 170 -3.95 -8.17 -2.51
CA LEU A 170 -2.86 -8.45 -1.57
C LEU A 170 -2.20 -7.15 -1.10
N VAL A 171 -1.91 -6.22 -2.02
CA VAL A 171 -1.33 -4.92 -1.69
C VAL A 171 -2.25 -4.19 -0.70
N ASP A 172 -3.55 -4.09 -0.98
CA ASP A 172 -4.55 -3.52 -0.08
C ASP A 172 -4.56 -4.22 1.30
N LEU A 173 -4.54 -5.55 1.32
CA LEU A 173 -4.49 -6.34 2.56
C LEU A 173 -3.26 -6.00 3.42
N ILE A 174 -2.09 -5.83 2.81
CA ILE A 174 -0.86 -5.43 3.54
C ILE A 174 -1.06 -4.05 4.19
N TRP A 175 -1.73 -3.11 3.50
CA TRP A 175 -2.01 -1.78 4.05
C TRP A 175 -2.95 -1.83 5.26
N ILE A 176 -3.98 -2.70 5.22
CA ILE A 176 -4.91 -2.91 6.33
C ILE A 176 -4.18 -3.30 7.62
N PHE A 177 -3.04 -3.99 7.53
CA PHE A 177 -2.20 -4.30 8.70
C PHE A 177 -1.22 -3.17 9.04
N LEU A 178 -0.64 -2.50 8.05
CA LEU A 178 0.29 -1.38 8.27
C LEU A 178 -0.39 -0.20 8.97
N PHE A 179 -1.62 0.14 8.57
CA PHE A 179 -2.30 1.32 9.10
C PHE A 179 -2.52 1.25 10.62
N PRO A 180 -3.15 0.20 11.20
CA PRO A 180 -3.29 0.10 12.64
C PRO A 180 -1.95 0.06 13.36
N LEU A 181 -0.98 -0.66 12.80
CA LEU A 181 0.31 -0.91 13.42
C LEU A 181 1.15 0.37 13.62
N PHE A 182 1.05 1.33 12.70
CA PHE A 182 1.75 2.61 12.78
C PHE A 182 0.88 3.77 13.29
N TYR A 183 -0.42 3.80 12.99
CA TYR A 183 -1.27 4.97 13.22
C TYR A 183 -2.31 4.82 14.33
N LEU A 184 -2.69 3.60 14.72
CA LEU A 184 -3.74 3.39 15.75
C LEU A 184 -3.19 2.80 17.05
N LEU A 185 -2.14 1.99 16.94
CA LEU A 185 -1.48 1.39 18.07
C LEU A 185 -0.48 2.39 18.67
N HIS A 186 -0.99 3.28 19.51
CA HIS A 186 -0.21 4.05 20.47
C HIS A 186 0.14 3.19 21.68
#